data_AF-A0A6J3UVB8-F1
#
_entry.id   AF-A0A6J3UVB8-F1
#
_cell.length_a   1.000
_cell.length_b   1.000
_cell.length_c   1.000
_cell.angle_alpha   90.00
_cell.angle_beta   90.00
_cell.angle_gamma   90.00
#
_symmetry.space_group_name_H-M   'P 1'
#
loop_
_entity.id
_entity.type
_entity.pdbx_description
1 polymer ?
#
loop_
_entity_poly.entity_id
_entity_poly.type
_entity_poly.pdbx_seq_one_letter_code
_entity_poly.pdbx_strand_id
1 'polypeptide(L)'
;SREHRATRTWTRPTRPSPLLDARPAFRSHTAGPPWHLLRSISESSLPVELWHAHAALVQLLGALFSLNMFSLGYAVGAVNTRKEIGKLLRDPHIEVQTVANVMLMQVLFAYNSTSASLEVTRDRYIKLANTKVNRDQDKTDEGREKLKKRMTGVLGLTAVENAFPYTEPFPQAVVDLCSLE
;
A
#
# COMPACT_ATOMS: atom_id res chain seq x y z
N SER A 1 -40.07 74.53 -11.82
CA SER A 1 -40.60 74.67 -10.45
C SER A 1 -40.99 73.30 -9.95
N ARG A 2 -40.49 72.91 -8.76
CA ARG A 2 -40.82 71.70 -7.96
C ARG A 2 -40.42 70.35 -8.57
N GLU A 3 -39.91 69.34 -7.85
CA GLU A 3 -39.42 69.19 -6.48
C GLU A 3 -38.72 67.82 -6.45
N HIS A 4 -37.47 67.77 -5.98
CA HIS A 4 -36.84 66.54 -5.53
C HIS A 4 -37.20 66.30 -4.07
N ARG A 5 -37.80 65.15 -3.74
CA ARG A 5 -37.44 64.32 -2.57
C ARG A 5 -38.42 63.17 -2.39
N ALA A 6 -37.93 61.94 -2.46
CA ALA A 6 -38.46 60.84 -1.69
C ALA A 6 -37.29 59.96 -1.23
N THR A 7 -37.11 59.93 0.09
CA THR A 7 -36.12 59.21 0.88
C THR A 7 -36.28 57.70 0.78
N ARG A 8 -35.18 56.96 0.50
CA ARG A 8 -35.09 55.51 0.70
C ARG A 8 -34.98 55.19 2.19
N THR A 9 -36.02 54.63 2.79
CA THR A 9 -35.94 53.87 4.04
C THR A 9 -35.76 52.39 3.71
N TRP A 10 -34.67 51.79 4.19
CA TRP A 10 -34.43 50.36 4.10
C TRP A 10 -35.20 49.64 5.21
N THR A 11 -36.29 48.97 4.87
CA THR A 11 -36.92 47.98 5.75
C THR A 11 -36.39 46.58 5.41
N ARG A 12 -35.93 45.90 6.47
CA ARG A 12 -35.39 44.54 6.48
C ARG A 12 -36.47 43.52 6.09
N PRO A 13 -36.22 42.55 5.19
CA PRO A 13 -37.12 41.43 5.04
C PRO A 13 -36.90 40.42 6.19
N THR A 14 -37.97 40.15 6.92
CA THR A 14 -38.07 39.11 7.95
C THR A 14 -38.33 37.74 7.31
N ARG A 15 -37.49 36.77 7.72
CA ARG A 15 -37.64 35.30 7.73
C ARG A 15 -37.64 34.51 6.40
N PRO A 16 -36.64 33.63 6.19
CA PRO A 16 -36.84 32.39 5.44
C PRO A 16 -37.44 31.29 6.34
N SER A 17 -38.28 30.44 5.74
CA SER A 17 -38.93 29.26 6.32
C SER A 17 -37.95 28.19 6.83
N PRO A 18 -38.35 27.35 7.81
CA PRO A 18 -37.48 26.36 8.45
C PRO A 18 -37.47 25.05 7.65
N LEU A 19 -36.71 24.98 6.57
CA LEU A 19 -36.47 23.72 5.83
C LEU A 19 -35.02 23.55 5.38
N LEU A 20 -34.06 24.15 6.09
CA LEU A 20 -32.63 24.07 5.75
C LEU A 20 -31.70 23.70 6.93
N ASP A 21 -32.23 23.12 8.00
CA ASP A 21 -31.43 22.55 9.10
C ASP A 21 -31.46 21.02 9.12
N ALA A 22 -31.28 20.43 7.94
CA ALA A 22 -30.76 19.08 7.83
C ALA A 22 -29.48 19.12 6.99
N ARG A 23 -28.49 19.92 7.43
CA ARG A 23 -27.11 19.49 7.17
C ARG A 23 -27.02 18.11 7.83
N PRO A 24 -26.70 17.02 7.10
CA PRO A 24 -26.25 15.85 7.82
C PRO A 24 -25.11 16.38 8.70
N ALA A 25 -25.24 16.18 10.00
CA ALA A 25 -24.08 16.21 10.85
C ALA A 25 -23.18 15.11 10.28
N PHE A 26 -22.34 15.48 9.31
CA PHE A 26 -21.11 14.81 9.03
C PHE A 26 -20.34 15.01 10.32
N ARG A 27 -20.67 14.17 11.31
CA ARG A 27 -19.76 13.85 12.37
C ARG A 27 -18.50 13.50 11.60
N SER A 28 -17.48 14.33 11.73
CA SER A 28 -16.13 13.89 11.47
C SER A 28 -15.91 12.74 12.45
N HIS A 29 -16.36 11.54 12.08
CA HIS A 29 -15.56 10.38 12.31
C HIS A 29 -14.23 10.81 11.71
N THR A 30 -13.30 11.18 12.59
CA THR A 30 -11.88 11.14 12.27
C THR A 30 -11.67 9.69 11.86
N ALA A 31 -11.93 9.39 10.59
CA ALA A 31 -11.47 8.18 9.96
C ALA A 31 -9.99 8.20 10.30
N GLY A 32 -9.58 7.22 11.13
CA GLY A 32 -8.19 7.13 11.53
C GLY A 32 -7.34 7.24 10.26
N PRO A 33 -6.12 7.79 10.36
CA PRO A 33 -5.26 7.95 9.20
C PRO A 33 -5.29 6.66 8.33
N PRO A 34 -5.34 6.77 6.98
CA PRO A 34 -5.81 5.70 6.08
C PRO A 34 -5.17 4.32 6.31
N TRP A 35 -3.97 4.28 6.93
CA TRP A 35 -3.34 3.06 7.39
C TRP A 35 -4.15 2.24 8.40
N HIS A 36 -5.07 2.82 9.17
CA HIS A 36 -5.97 2.05 10.05
C HIS A 36 -6.88 1.15 9.24
N LEU A 37 -7.40 1.65 8.11
CA LEU A 37 -8.17 0.85 7.17
C LEU A 37 -7.27 -0.24 6.57
N LEU A 38 -6.04 0.09 6.15
CA LEU A 38 -5.06 -0.88 5.64
C LEU A 38 -4.77 -2.00 6.67
N ARG A 39 -4.62 -1.61 7.93
CA ARG A 39 -4.35 -2.51 9.06
C ARG A 39 -5.55 -3.39 9.37
N SER A 40 -6.76 -2.84 9.48
CA SER A 40 -7.98 -3.60 9.72
C SER A 40 -8.28 -4.58 8.57
N ILE A 41 -7.96 -4.19 7.33
CA ILE A 41 -8.06 -5.05 6.15
C ILE A 41 -7.04 -6.18 6.19
N SER A 42 -5.79 -5.92 6.60
CA SER A 42 -4.81 -7.00 6.74
C SER A 42 -5.04 -7.87 7.98
N GLU A 43 -5.62 -7.32 9.04
CA GLU A 43 -5.90 -8.03 10.30
C GLU A 43 -7.20 -8.84 10.23
N SER A 44 -8.11 -8.53 9.29
CA SER A 44 -9.16 -9.46 8.91
C SER A 44 -8.51 -10.67 8.26
N SER A 45 -8.18 -11.67 9.08
CA SER A 45 -7.68 -12.97 8.66
C SER A 45 -8.75 -13.66 7.82
N LEU A 46 -8.82 -13.27 6.56
CA LEU A 46 -9.71 -13.88 5.60
C LEU A 46 -9.31 -15.36 5.43
N PRO A 47 -10.30 -16.27 5.33
CA PRO A 47 -10.03 -17.67 5.03
C PRO A 47 -9.18 -17.80 3.78
N VAL A 48 -8.23 -18.73 3.80
CA VAL A 48 -7.29 -18.98 2.69
C VAL A 48 -8.01 -19.25 1.38
N GLU A 49 -9.19 -19.86 1.45
CA GLU A 49 -10.05 -20.20 0.32
C GLU A 49 -10.55 -18.97 -0.45
N LEU A 50 -10.56 -17.79 0.19
CA LEU A 50 -10.98 -16.52 -0.41
C LEU A 50 -9.80 -15.74 -1.00
N TRP A 51 -8.93 -16.42 -1.75
CA TRP A 51 -7.74 -15.81 -2.34
C TRP A 51 -8.04 -14.61 -3.25
N HIS A 52 -9.19 -14.62 -3.94
CA HIS A 52 -9.66 -13.46 -4.72
C HIS A 52 -9.85 -12.21 -3.84
N ALA A 53 -10.35 -12.39 -2.61
CA ALA A 53 -10.49 -11.30 -1.67
C ALA A 53 -9.11 -10.82 -1.22
N HIS A 54 -8.16 -11.72 -0.94
CA HIS A 54 -6.78 -11.32 -0.62
C HIS A 54 -6.16 -10.48 -1.74
N ALA A 55 -6.28 -10.92 -2.99
CA ALA A 55 -5.80 -10.19 -4.16
C ALA A 55 -6.46 -8.80 -4.28
N ALA A 56 -7.78 -8.72 -4.11
CA ALA A 56 -8.52 -7.46 -4.12
C ALA A 56 -8.09 -6.52 -2.99
N LEU A 57 -7.81 -7.07 -1.80
CA LEU A 57 -7.28 -6.29 -0.68
C LEU A 57 -5.92 -5.70 -1.04
N VAL A 58 -5.00 -6.48 -1.60
CA VAL A 58 -3.67 -5.97 -2.01
C VAL A 58 -3.82 -4.83 -3.02
N GLN A 59 -4.69 -5.00 -4.02
CA GLN A 59 -4.96 -3.96 -5.03
C GLN A 59 -5.54 -2.71 -4.40
N LEU A 60 -6.47 -2.86 -3.46
CA LEU A 60 -7.05 -1.75 -2.72
C LEU A 60 -5.98 -1.03 -1.87
N LEU A 61 -5.08 -1.76 -1.22
CA LEU A 61 -3.95 -1.18 -0.48
C LEU A 61 -3.07 -0.32 -1.42
N GLY A 62 -2.70 -0.85 -2.58
CA GLY A 62 -1.90 -0.13 -3.58
C GLY A 62 -2.61 1.10 -4.17
N ALA A 63 -3.91 0.99 -4.44
CA ALA A 63 -4.73 2.10 -4.92
C ALA A 63 -4.83 3.22 -3.86
N LEU A 64 -5.11 2.86 -2.60
CA LEU A 64 -5.19 3.83 -1.50
C LEU A 64 -3.85 4.51 -1.22
N PHE A 65 -2.75 3.76 -1.34
CA PHE A 65 -1.40 4.32 -1.24
C PHE A 65 -1.17 5.37 -2.33
N SER A 66 -1.52 5.05 -3.58
CA SER A 66 -1.31 5.94 -4.73
C SER A 66 -2.15 7.21 -4.67
N LEU A 67 -3.41 7.09 -4.27
CA LEU A 67 -4.33 8.22 -4.14
C LEU A 67 -3.98 9.13 -2.95
N ASN A 68 -3.34 8.59 -1.91
CA ASN A 68 -2.99 9.34 -0.70
C ASN A 68 -1.48 9.58 -0.52
N MET A 69 -0.66 9.43 -1.58
CA MET A 69 0.80 9.58 -1.49
C MET A 69 1.20 10.89 -0.78
N PHE A 70 0.50 11.99 -1.05
CA PHE A 70 0.80 13.29 -0.43
C PHE A 70 0.18 13.49 0.97
N SER A 71 -0.93 12.81 1.27
CA SER A 71 -1.73 13.03 2.47
C SER A 71 -1.29 12.19 3.69
N LEU A 72 -0.59 11.08 3.46
CA LEU A 72 -0.30 10.07 4.48
C LEU A 72 0.90 10.35 5.39
N GLY A 73 1.60 11.48 5.21
CA GLY A 73 2.97 11.59 5.71
C GLY A 73 3.82 10.53 5.03
N TYR A 74 4.11 10.77 3.75
CA TYR A 74 4.76 9.90 2.75
C TYR A 74 5.53 8.69 3.30
N ALA A 75 6.50 8.94 4.19
CA ALA A 75 7.36 7.91 4.76
C ALA A 75 6.62 6.89 5.66
N VAL A 76 5.69 7.33 6.52
CA VAL A 76 4.97 6.43 7.45
C VAL A 76 3.97 5.57 6.70
N GLY A 77 3.24 6.16 5.74
CA GLY A 77 2.31 5.44 4.86
C GLY A 77 3.02 4.37 4.03
N ALA A 78 4.16 4.70 3.42
CA ALA A 78 4.95 3.75 2.63
C ALA A 78 5.50 2.60 3.48
N VAL A 79 6.04 2.88 4.67
CA VAL A 79 6.59 1.85 5.57
C VAL A 79 5.51 0.85 6.01
N ASN A 80 4.34 1.34 6.39
CA ASN A 80 3.23 0.48 6.83
C ASN A 80 2.66 -0.32 5.65
N THR A 81 2.38 0.33 4.52
CA THR A 81 1.83 -0.34 3.33
C THR A 81 2.78 -1.43 2.83
N ARG A 82 4.09 -1.15 2.77
CA ARG A 82 5.13 -2.13 2.45
C ARG A 82 5.11 -3.32 3.41
N LYS A 83 4.93 -3.08 4.72
CA LYS A 83 4.88 -4.15 5.72
C LYS A 83 3.67 -5.06 5.51
N GLU A 84 2.51 -4.48 5.20
CA GLU A 84 1.28 -5.24 4.95
C GLU A 84 1.36 -6.04 3.64
N ILE A 85 1.81 -5.42 2.54
CA ILE A 85 2.03 -6.13 1.26
C ILE A 85 3.10 -7.23 1.43
N GLY A 86 4.13 -6.98 2.23
CA GLY A 86 5.18 -7.96 2.53
C GLY A 86 4.68 -9.22 3.26
N LYS A 87 3.53 -9.16 3.97
CA LYS A 87 2.88 -10.36 4.52
C LYS A 87 2.20 -11.17 3.42
N LEU A 88 1.58 -10.49 2.45
CA LEU A 88 0.84 -11.09 1.34
C LEU A 88 1.76 -11.74 0.29
N LEU A 89 3.05 -11.40 0.27
CA LEU A 89 4.07 -12.16 -0.46
C LEU A 89 4.29 -13.59 0.07
N ARG A 90 3.71 -13.94 1.22
CA ARG A 90 3.72 -15.30 1.80
C ARG A 90 2.39 -16.01 1.67
N ASP A 91 1.44 -15.43 0.93
CA ASP A 91 0.13 -16.04 0.71
C ASP A 91 0.30 -17.43 0.07
N PRO A 92 -0.51 -18.43 0.43
CA PRO A 92 -0.45 -19.75 -0.21
C PRO A 92 -0.76 -19.72 -1.73
N HIS A 93 -1.45 -18.71 -2.25
CA HIS A 93 -1.82 -18.60 -3.66
C HIS A 93 -0.83 -17.74 -4.44
N ILE A 94 -0.36 -18.26 -5.58
CA ILE A 94 0.64 -17.59 -6.43
C ILE A 94 0.08 -16.31 -7.06
N GLU A 95 -1.23 -16.27 -7.31
CA GLU A 95 -1.95 -15.12 -7.85
C GLU A 95 -1.87 -13.95 -6.89
N VAL A 96 -2.10 -14.20 -5.60
CA VAL A 96 -2.00 -13.17 -4.54
C VAL A 96 -0.56 -12.69 -4.40
N GLN A 97 0.40 -13.62 -4.41
CA GLN A 97 1.83 -13.28 -4.36
C GLN A 97 2.25 -12.39 -5.55
N THR A 98 1.75 -12.68 -6.75
CA THR A 98 2.04 -11.92 -7.97
C THR A 98 1.46 -10.51 -7.87
N VAL A 99 0.21 -10.37 -7.45
CA VAL A 99 -0.41 -9.06 -7.23
C VAL A 99 0.33 -8.27 -6.13
N ALA A 100 0.74 -8.95 -5.05
CA ALA A 100 1.55 -8.34 -3.98
C ALA A 100 2.91 -7.87 -4.46
N ASN A 101 3.58 -8.61 -5.35
CA ASN A 101 4.84 -8.18 -5.97
C ASN A 101 4.66 -6.88 -6.77
N VAL A 102 3.65 -6.81 -7.64
CA VAL A 102 3.38 -5.62 -8.47
C VAL A 102 3.03 -4.41 -7.59
N MET A 103 2.21 -4.60 -6.56
CA MET A 103 1.85 -3.50 -5.64
C MET A 103 3.03 -3.09 -4.74
N LEU A 104 3.90 -4.02 -4.36
CA LEU A 104 5.12 -3.70 -3.63
C LEU A 104 6.05 -2.82 -4.46
N MET A 105 6.22 -3.13 -5.75
CA MET A 105 6.99 -2.32 -6.70
C MET A 105 6.48 -0.86 -6.71
N GLN A 106 5.17 -0.68 -6.79
CA GLN A 106 4.53 0.65 -6.77
C GLN A 106 4.78 1.42 -5.47
N VAL A 107 4.75 0.74 -4.32
CA VAL A 107 5.08 1.36 -3.03
C VAL A 107 6.57 1.69 -2.93
N LEU A 108 7.43 0.83 -3.46
CA LEU A 108 8.89 1.04 -3.43
C LEU A 108 9.33 2.17 -4.35
N PHE A 109 8.65 2.40 -5.47
CA PHE A 109 8.92 3.53 -6.36
C PHE A 109 8.79 4.90 -5.66
N ALA A 110 8.01 4.96 -4.59
CA ALA A 110 7.92 6.16 -3.76
C ALA A 110 9.23 6.45 -3.00
N TYR A 111 10.07 5.48 -2.73
CA TYR A 111 11.33 5.73 -2.03
C TYR A 111 12.33 6.45 -2.94
N ASN A 112 13.27 7.18 -2.33
CA ASN A 112 14.47 7.56 -3.06
C ASN A 112 15.30 6.29 -3.31
N SER A 113 15.70 6.07 -4.56
CA SER A 113 16.50 4.93 -5.03
C SER A 113 17.81 4.71 -4.25
N THR A 114 18.36 5.76 -3.66
CA THR A 114 19.59 5.71 -2.86
C THR A 114 19.32 5.83 -1.35
N SER A 115 18.07 5.65 -0.91
CA SER A 115 17.73 5.77 0.50
C SER A 115 18.19 4.55 1.31
N ALA A 116 18.76 4.79 2.49
CA ALA A 116 19.12 3.72 3.43
C ALA A 116 17.92 2.83 3.80
N SER A 117 16.70 3.37 3.79
CA SER A 117 15.48 2.58 4.04
C SER A 117 15.23 1.54 2.94
N LEU A 118 15.51 1.90 1.69
CA LEU A 118 15.41 0.99 0.55
C LEU A 118 16.53 -0.06 0.59
N GLU A 119 17.77 0.32 0.93
CA GLU A 119 18.88 -0.63 1.09
C GLU A 119 18.57 -1.69 2.17
N VAL A 120 18.10 -1.28 3.34
CA VAL A 120 17.65 -2.21 4.40
C VAL A 120 16.52 -3.14 3.91
N THR A 121 15.67 -2.65 3.01
CA THR A 121 14.61 -3.45 2.39
C THR A 121 15.21 -4.49 1.43
N ARG A 122 16.14 -4.07 0.57
CA ARG A 122 16.87 -4.93 -0.37
C ARG A 122 17.62 -6.03 0.36
N ASP A 123 18.43 -5.69 1.37
CA ASP A 123 19.20 -6.64 2.17
C ASP A 123 18.32 -7.70 2.84
N ARG A 124 17.17 -7.28 3.35
CA ARG A 124 16.17 -8.20 3.91
C ARG A 124 15.71 -9.23 2.88
N TYR A 125 15.43 -8.81 1.65
CA TYR A 125 14.97 -9.72 0.60
C TYR A 125 16.09 -10.59 0.05
N ILE A 126 17.32 -10.09 -0.06
CA ILE A 126 18.52 -10.90 -0.38
C ILE A 126 18.68 -12.03 0.65
N LYS A 127 18.61 -11.70 1.95
CA LYS A 127 18.71 -12.71 3.03
C LYS A 127 17.63 -13.78 2.92
N LEU A 128 16.41 -13.39 2.56
CA LEU A 128 15.30 -14.33 2.37
C LEU A 128 15.48 -15.18 1.10
N ALA A 129 15.93 -14.59 0.00
CA ALA A 129 16.17 -15.28 -1.26
C ALA A 129 17.28 -16.34 -1.14
N ASN A 130 18.27 -16.09 -0.28
CA ASN A 130 19.34 -17.03 0.05
C ASN A 130 18.94 -18.10 1.10
N THR A 131 17.65 -18.26 1.40
CA THR A 131 17.18 -19.35 2.25
C THR A 131 17.44 -20.70 1.57
N LYS A 132 18.35 -21.50 2.13
CA LYS A 132 18.68 -22.82 1.61
C LYS A 132 17.54 -23.81 1.84
N VAL A 133 17.10 -24.46 0.78
CA VAL A 133 16.15 -25.57 0.81
C VAL A 133 16.88 -26.82 0.33
N ASN A 134 17.00 -27.83 1.19
CA ASN A 134 17.59 -29.10 0.78
C ASN A 134 16.54 -29.90 0.00
N ARG A 135 16.94 -30.52 -1.11
CA ARG A 135 16.05 -31.31 -1.98
C ARG A 135 15.29 -32.41 -1.23
N ASP A 136 15.90 -32.98 -0.20
CA ASP A 136 15.29 -34.02 0.65
C ASP A 136 14.19 -33.46 1.58
N GLN A 137 14.16 -32.14 1.78
CA GLN A 137 13.19 -31.45 2.64
C GLN A 137 12.00 -30.88 1.86
N ASP A 138 12.00 -30.87 0.53
CA ASP A 138 10.96 -30.18 -0.27
C ASP A 138 9.53 -30.64 0.05
N LYS A 139 9.36 -31.89 0.50
CA LYS A 139 8.06 -32.48 0.85
C LYS A 139 7.70 -32.33 2.34
N THR A 140 8.63 -31.88 3.19
CA THR A 140 8.38 -31.66 4.62
C THR A 140 7.76 -30.29 4.84
N ASP A 141 7.02 -30.13 5.94
CA ASP A 141 6.46 -28.82 6.30
C ASP A 141 7.56 -27.78 6.54
N GLU A 142 8.70 -28.21 7.08
CA GLU A 142 9.86 -27.35 7.26
C GLU A 142 10.44 -26.87 5.91
N GLY A 143 10.58 -27.78 4.93
CA GLY A 143 11.05 -27.40 3.60
C GLY A 143 10.06 -26.51 2.86
N ARG A 144 8.74 -26.78 2.98
CA ARG A 144 7.70 -25.89 2.45
C ARG A 144 7.78 -24.49 3.03
N GLU A 145 7.99 -24.35 4.33
CA GLU A 145 8.16 -23.03 4.96
C GLU A 145 9.46 -22.33 4.54
N LYS A 146 10.56 -23.08 4.35
CA LYS A 146 11.81 -22.53 3.79
C LYS A 146 11.62 -22.07 2.33
N LEU A 147 10.89 -22.84 1.52
CA LEU A 147 10.60 -22.50 0.14
C LEU A 147 9.71 -21.26 0.05
N LYS A 148 8.68 -21.13 0.89
CA LYS A 148 7.88 -19.90 1.00
C LYS A 148 8.76 -18.69 1.34
N LYS A 149 9.67 -18.81 2.31
CA LYS A 149 10.62 -17.74 2.65
C LYS A 149 11.51 -17.37 1.47
N ARG A 150 12.04 -18.37 0.75
CA ARG A 150 12.86 -18.17 -0.46
C ARG A 150 12.07 -17.42 -1.52
N MET A 151 10.85 -17.88 -1.83
CA MET A 151 9.96 -17.24 -2.80
C MET A 151 9.63 -15.79 -2.43
N THR A 152 9.31 -15.52 -1.15
CA THR A 152 9.12 -14.14 -0.67
C THR A 152 10.35 -13.27 -0.88
N GLY A 153 11.55 -13.83 -0.69
CA GLY A 153 12.81 -13.15 -0.97
C GLY A 153 12.97 -12.79 -2.43
N VAL A 154 12.77 -13.77 -3.32
CA VAL A 154 12.84 -13.63 -4.78
C VAL A 154 11.83 -12.60 -5.29
N LEU A 155 10.57 -12.72 -4.88
CA LEU A 155 9.51 -11.77 -5.23
C LEU A 155 9.74 -10.39 -4.64
N GLY A 156 10.28 -10.29 -3.42
CA GLY A 156 10.60 -8.99 -2.85
C GLY A 156 11.75 -8.29 -3.58
N LEU A 157 12.79 -9.05 -3.93
CA LEU A 157 13.96 -8.53 -4.64
C LEU A 157 13.60 -8.09 -6.07
N THR A 158 12.82 -8.89 -6.79
CA THR A 158 12.29 -8.49 -8.11
C THR A 158 11.43 -7.23 -8.02
N ALA A 159 10.62 -7.05 -6.98
CA ALA A 159 9.85 -5.81 -6.79
C ALA A 159 10.74 -4.59 -6.51
N VAL A 160 11.84 -4.75 -5.75
CA VAL A 160 12.82 -3.69 -5.51
C VAL A 160 13.49 -3.25 -6.81
N GLU A 161 13.96 -4.20 -7.62
CA GLU A 161 14.67 -3.86 -8.86
C GLU A 161 13.74 -3.29 -9.93
N ASN A 162 12.54 -3.86 -10.09
CA ASN A 162 11.56 -3.34 -11.03
C ASN A 162 10.95 -2.00 -10.61
N ALA A 163 11.10 -1.59 -9.34
CA ALA A 163 10.68 -0.26 -8.91
C ALA A 163 11.58 0.83 -9.51
N PHE A 164 12.82 0.52 -9.86
CA PHE A 164 13.81 1.49 -10.31
C PHE A 164 14.46 1.06 -11.64
N PRO A 165 13.66 0.86 -12.71
CA PRO A 165 14.13 0.20 -13.94
C PRO A 165 15.20 0.99 -14.72
N TYR A 166 15.39 2.27 -14.40
CA TYR A 166 16.33 3.16 -15.10
C TYR A 166 17.46 3.68 -14.21
N THR A 167 17.56 3.21 -12.97
CA THR A 167 18.58 3.71 -12.04
C THR A 167 19.82 2.81 -12.13
N GLU A 168 20.96 3.39 -12.54
CA GLU A 168 22.24 2.69 -12.50
C GLU A 168 22.74 2.52 -11.06
N PRO A 169 23.47 1.44 -10.74
CA PRO A 169 23.97 0.38 -11.64
C PRO A 169 22.94 -0.71 -11.96
N PHE A 170 23.17 -1.41 -13.09
CA PHE A 170 22.49 -2.67 -13.42
C PHE A 170 22.48 -3.58 -12.19
N PRO A 171 21.32 -4.12 -11.75
CA PRO A 171 21.26 -4.60 -10.39
C PRO A 171 22.10 -5.86 -10.21
N GLN A 172 23.10 -5.79 -9.34
CA GLN A 172 23.75 -6.98 -8.80
C GLN A 172 22.71 -7.99 -8.29
N ALA A 173 21.57 -7.49 -7.81
CA ALA A 173 20.39 -8.29 -7.45
C ALA A 173 19.77 -9.11 -8.60
N VAL A 174 19.85 -8.67 -9.87
CA VAL A 174 19.44 -9.47 -11.04
C VAL A 174 20.43 -10.61 -11.27
N VAL A 175 21.73 -10.35 -11.12
CA VAL A 175 22.75 -11.42 -11.12
C VAL A 175 22.50 -12.38 -9.97
N ASP A 176 22.20 -11.86 -8.77
CA ASP A 176 21.88 -12.67 -7.60
C ASP A 176 20.64 -13.54 -7.87
N LEU A 177 19.57 -12.99 -8.46
CA LEU A 177 18.38 -13.74 -8.89
C LEU A 177 18.69 -14.84 -9.89
N CYS A 178 19.60 -14.60 -10.84
CA CYS A 178 20.04 -15.58 -11.83
C CYS A 178 21.01 -16.63 -11.26
N SER A 179 21.66 -16.36 -10.12
CA SER A 179 22.64 -17.24 -9.47
C SER A 179 22.05 -18.15 -8.38
N LEU A 180 20.74 -18.05 -8.13
CA LEU A 180 20.01 -18.85 -7.15
C LEU A 180 19.86 -20.31 -7.64
N GLU A 181 20.86 -21.16 -7.37
CA GLU A 181 20.81 -22.63 -7.54
C GLU A 181 19.86 -23.34 -6.56
#